data_AF-A0A6P1Y0G0-F1
#
_entry.id   AF-A0A6P1Y0G0-F1
#
_cell.length_a   1.000
_cell.length_b   1.000
_cell.length_c   1.000
_cell.angle_alpha   90.00
_cell.angle_beta   90.00
_cell.angle_gamma   90.00
#
_symmetry.space_group_name_H-M   'P 1'
#
loop_
_entity.id
_entity.type
_entity.pdbx_description
1 polymer ?
#
loop_
_entity_poly.entity_id
_entity_poly.type
_entity_poly.pdbx_seq_one_letter_code
_entity_poly.pdbx_strand_id
1 'polypeptide(L)'
;MEFDKSRVYTVLNADELPIGSKCVFADTVKALREEVETGDTVDVVRKFTGLYGCVEDYGDIQFSDGFYTYNYAYLIEPPAEPKYKPFESIEKAMEAIRKHGGWIKSKTTQGYFLIGALKSKKFTIIGHEYWEPFSFLLEHYVFADDGSPCGELVEE
;
A
#
# COMPACT_ATOMS: atom_id res chain seq x y z
N MET A 1 -9.62 -3.24 -23.48
CA MET A 1 -8.64 -2.20 -23.93
C MET A 1 -7.71 -2.84 -24.97
N GLU A 2 -6.89 -2.09 -25.71
CA GLU A 2 -5.89 -2.74 -26.59
C GLU A 2 -4.70 -3.26 -25.75
N PHE A 3 -4.28 -4.49 -25.99
CA PHE A 3 -3.20 -5.11 -25.23
C PHE A 3 -1.81 -4.56 -25.63
N ASP A 4 -1.24 -3.72 -24.76
CA ASP A 4 0.13 -3.22 -24.87
C ASP A 4 1.13 -4.13 -24.12
N LYS A 5 2.08 -4.73 -24.87
CA LYS A 5 3.13 -5.61 -24.33
C LYS A 5 4.09 -4.90 -23.36
N SER A 6 4.28 -3.58 -23.49
CA SER A 6 5.21 -2.83 -22.64
C SER A 6 4.76 -2.78 -21.17
N ARG A 7 3.48 -3.07 -20.93
CA ARG A 7 2.83 -3.05 -19.61
C ARG A 7 2.82 -4.42 -18.94
N VAL A 8 3.42 -5.42 -19.57
CA VAL A 8 3.49 -6.79 -19.05
C VAL A 8 4.73 -6.95 -18.18
N TYR A 9 4.50 -7.40 -16.96
CA TYR A 9 5.52 -7.77 -16.00
C TYR A 9 5.59 -9.30 -15.91
N THR A 10 6.82 -9.78 -15.81
CA THR A 10 7.21 -11.19 -15.75
C THR A 10 8.25 -11.36 -14.65
N VAL A 11 8.69 -12.59 -14.38
CA VAL A 11 9.82 -12.86 -13.48
C VAL A 11 11.08 -12.02 -13.78
N LEU A 12 11.30 -11.59 -15.04
CA LEU A 12 12.50 -10.86 -15.44
C LEU A 12 12.54 -9.39 -14.99
N ASN A 13 11.39 -8.80 -14.68
CA ASN A 13 11.25 -7.38 -14.29
C ASN A 13 10.24 -7.21 -13.15
N ALA A 14 10.01 -8.27 -12.37
CA ALA A 14 8.97 -8.31 -11.35
C ALA A 14 9.20 -7.28 -10.23
N ASP A 15 10.46 -7.00 -9.91
CA ASP A 15 10.93 -6.03 -8.93
C ASP A 15 10.70 -4.57 -9.35
N GLU A 16 10.52 -4.31 -10.64
CA GLU A 16 10.21 -2.99 -11.17
C GLU A 16 8.73 -2.62 -11.00
N LEU A 17 7.84 -3.57 -10.68
CA LEU A 17 6.41 -3.31 -10.48
C LEU A 17 6.16 -2.72 -9.09
N PRO A 18 5.64 -1.48 -8.97
CA PRO A 18 5.43 -0.88 -7.66
C PRO A 18 4.27 -1.56 -6.91
N ILE A 19 4.50 -1.91 -5.64
CA ILE A 19 3.46 -2.44 -4.76
C ILE A 19 2.28 -1.45 -4.69
N GLY A 20 1.07 -1.99 -4.81
CA GLY A 20 -0.17 -1.23 -4.82
C GLY A 20 -0.66 -0.78 -6.19
N SER A 21 0.08 -1.09 -7.26
CA SER A 21 -0.39 -0.97 -8.65
C SER A 21 -1.71 -1.71 -8.86
N LYS A 22 -2.56 -1.18 -9.74
CA LYS A 22 -3.72 -1.91 -10.26
C LYS A 22 -3.28 -2.71 -11.46
N CYS A 23 -3.50 -4.01 -11.42
CA CYS A 23 -3.05 -4.94 -12.45
C CYS A 23 -4.16 -5.94 -12.82
N VAL A 24 -4.07 -6.48 -14.03
CA VAL A 24 -4.71 -7.75 -14.38
C VAL A 24 -3.66 -8.85 -14.23
N PHE A 25 -4.03 -10.00 -13.70
CA PHE A 25 -3.09 -11.11 -13.47
C PHE A 25 -3.54 -12.37 -14.21
N ALA A 26 -2.59 -13.17 -14.68
CA ALA A 26 -2.85 -14.45 -15.32
C ALA A 26 -1.61 -15.35 -15.34
N ASP A 27 -1.80 -16.64 -15.59
CA ASP A 27 -0.71 -17.62 -15.69
C ASP A 27 -0.17 -17.83 -17.10
N THR A 28 -0.84 -17.26 -18.11
CA THR A 28 -0.38 -17.29 -19.50
C THR A 28 -0.61 -15.94 -20.17
N VAL A 29 0.28 -15.59 -21.12
CA VAL A 29 0.13 -14.37 -21.93
C VAL A 29 -1.18 -14.37 -22.73
N LYS A 30 -1.68 -15.55 -23.12
CA LYS A 30 -2.95 -15.70 -23.83
C LYS A 30 -4.12 -15.28 -22.93
N ALA A 31 -4.22 -15.83 -21.73
CA ALA A 31 -5.25 -15.47 -20.77
C ALA A 31 -5.14 -13.99 -20.37
N LEU A 32 -3.92 -13.50 -20.12
CA LEU A 32 -3.69 -12.08 -19.81
C LEU A 32 -4.23 -11.15 -20.90
N ARG A 33 -4.01 -11.51 -22.17
CA ARG A 33 -4.53 -10.76 -23.32
C ARG A 33 -6.05 -10.79 -23.36
N GLU A 34 -6.65 -11.97 -23.23
CA GLU A 34 -8.10 -12.13 -23.23
C GLU A 34 -8.74 -11.27 -22.13
N GLU A 35 -8.27 -11.36 -20.88
CA GLU A 35 -8.79 -10.56 -19.76
C GLU A 35 -8.67 -9.04 -19.98
N VAL A 36 -7.55 -8.58 -20.58
CA VAL A 36 -7.32 -7.16 -20.88
C VAL A 36 -8.20 -6.64 -22.03
N GLU A 37 -8.45 -7.47 -23.03
CA GLU A 37 -9.20 -7.10 -24.23
C GLU A 37 -10.72 -7.25 -24.04
N THR A 38 -11.17 -8.28 -23.33
CA THR A 38 -12.59 -8.68 -23.23
C THR A 38 -13.16 -8.70 -21.81
N GLY A 39 -12.32 -8.66 -20.77
CA GLY A 39 -12.76 -8.73 -19.38
C GLY A 39 -13.54 -7.50 -18.92
N ASP A 40 -14.51 -7.71 -18.03
CA ASP A 40 -15.22 -6.62 -17.36
C ASP A 40 -14.28 -5.98 -16.33
N THR A 41 -14.05 -4.66 -16.42
CA THR A 41 -12.92 -3.99 -15.78
C THR A 41 -12.96 -4.01 -14.25
N VAL A 42 -14.13 -4.29 -13.66
CA VAL A 42 -14.34 -4.31 -12.21
C VAL A 42 -13.88 -5.62 -11.57
N ASP A 43 -13.99 -6.75 -12.27
CA ASP A 43 -13.72 -8.09 -11.70
C ASP A 43 -12.30 -8.60 -11.97
N VAL A 44 -11.66 -8.08 -13.03
CA VAL A 44 -10.34 -8.55 -13.50
C VAL A 44 -9.18 -7.71 -12.97
N VAL A 45 -9.43 -6.46 -12.58
CA VAL A 45 -8.41 -5.54 -12.07
C VAL A 45 -8.27 -5.71 -10.56
N ARG A 46 -7.09 -6.13 -10.12
CA ARG A 46 -6.75 -6.36 -8.71
C ARG A 46 -5.53 -5.56 -8.30
N LYS A 47 -5.37 -5.37 -7.00
CA LYS A 47 -4.22 -4.64 -6.44
C LYS A 47 -3.04 -5.58 -6.29
N PHE A 48 -1.89 -5.20 -6.84
CA PHE A 48 -0.64 -5.91 -6.61
C PHE A 48 -0.18 -5.70 -5.17
N THR A 49 -0.01 -6.78 -4.41
CA THR A 49 0.37 -6.72 -2.99
C THR A 49 1.83 -7.07 -2.73
N GLY A 50 2.49 -7.72 -3.70
CA GLY A 50 3.90 -8.07 -3.61
C GLY A 50 4.25 -9.32 -4.39
N LEU A 51 5.54 -9.67 -4.37
CA LEU A 51 6.07 -10.87 -5.00
C LEU A 51 6.08 -12.02 -4.01
N TYR A 52 5.72 -13.20 -4.49
CA TYR A 52 5.86 -14.45 -3.76
C TYR A 52 6.94 -15.29 -4.45
N GLY A 53 7.98 -15.63 -3.71
CA GLY A 53 9.01 -16.58 -4.13
C GLY A 53 8.95 -17.80 -3.23
N CYS A 54 8.92 -19.00 -3.81
CA CYS A 54 9.08 -20.23 -3.03
C CYS A 54 10.51 -20.25 -2.46
N VAL A 55 10.64 -20.01 -1.15
CA VAL A 55 11.93 -19.88 -0.45
C VAL A 55 12.72 -21.19 -0.45
N GLU A 56 12.07 -22.34 -0.70
CA GLU A 56 12.71 -23.64 -0.50
C GLU A 56 12.81 -24.56 -1.70
N ASP A 57 12.13 -24.36 -2.85
CA ASP A 57 12.34 -25.22 -4.02
C ASP A 57 11.74 -24.63 -5.32
N TYR A 58 12.61 -24.36 -6.31
CA TYR A 58 12.38 -24.36 -7.76
C TYR A 58 11.15 -23.63 -8.38
N GLY A 59 10.49 -22.71 -7.67
CA GLY A 59 9.40 -21.91 -8.23
C GLY A 59 9.88 -20.59 -8.86
N ASP A 60 9.30 -20.22 -10.01
CA ASP A 60 9.45 -18.87 -10.57
C ASP A 60 8.85 -17.82 -9.61
N ILE A 61 9.33 -16.57 -9.68
CA ILE A 61 8.73 -15.45 -8.94
C ILE A 61 7.30 -15.24 -9.44
N GLN A 62 6.33 -15.21 -8.51
CA GLN A 62 4.93 -14.97 -8.83
C GLN A 62 4.42 -13.65 -8.27
N PHE A 63 3.52 -13.01 -9.01
CA PHE A 63 2.83 -11.80 -8.61
C PHE A 63 1.63 -12.14 -7.74
N SER A 64 1.49 -11.50 -6.57
CA SER A 64 0.35 -11.71 -5.68
C SER A 64 -0.64 -10.56 -5.69
N ASP A 65 -1.92 -10.88 -5.63
CA ASP A 65 -3.03 -9.96 -5.38
C ASP A 65 -3.50 -9.97 -3.90
N GLY A 66 -2.79 -10.71 -3.04
CA GLY A 66 -3.11 -10.93 -1.63
C GLY A 66 -3.96 -12.17 -1.36
N PHE A 67 -4.51 -12.81 -2.40
CA PHE A 67 -5.32 -14.03 -2.29
C PHE A 67 -4.74 -15.18 -3.12
N TYR A 68 -4.24 -14.86 -4.32
CA TYR A 68 -3.68 -15.79 -5.28
C TYR A 68 -2.31 -15.29 -5.78
N THR A 69 -1.61 -16.17 -6.50
CA THR A 69 -0.33 -15.88 -7.15
C THR A 69 -0.41 -16.23 -8.64
N TYR A 70 0.30 -15.47 -9.47
CA TYR A 70 0.23 -15.57 -10.92
C TYR A 70 1.60 -15.36 -11.56
N ASN A 71 1.82 -15.92 -12.74
CA ASN A 71 3.11 -15.80 -13.44
C ASN A 71 3.28 -14.46 -14.18
N TYR A 72 2.18 -13.79 -14.54
CA TYR A 72 2.20 -12.54 -15.28
C TYR A 72 1.31 -11.49 -14.62
N ALA A 73 1.74 -10.24 -14.70
CA ALA A 73 0.93 -9.08 -14.36
C ALA A 73 0.88 -8.11 -15.54
N TYR A 74 -0.27 -7.51 -15.78
CA TYR A 74 -0.47 -6.42 -16.72
C TYR A 74 -0.81 -5.15 -15.95
N LEU A 75 0.06 -4.15 -15.99
CA LEU A 75 -0.12 -2.89 -15.28
C LEU A 75 -1.25 -2.08 -15.91
N ILE A 76 -2.31 -1.78 -15.17
CA ILE A 76 -3.44 -0.91 -15.58
C ILE A 76 -3.22 0.53 -15.11
N GLU A 77 -2.72 0.69 -13.91
CA GLU A 77 -2.42 1.99 -13.30
C GLU A 77 -1.29 1.76 -12.29
N PRO A 78 -0.22 2.59 -12.28
CA PRO A 78 0.70 2.60 -11.15
C PRO A 78 -0.07 2.87 -9.85
N PRO A 79 0.51 2.59 -8.66
CA PRO A 79 -0.14 3.00 -7.43
C PRO A 79 -0.41 4.49 -7.54
N ALA A 80 -1.63 4.91 -7.19
CA ALA A 80 -1.90 6.33 -7.02
C ALA A 80 -0.82 6.88 -6.08
N GLU A 81 -0.22 8.01 -6.46
CA GLU A 81 0.78 8.63 -5.60
C GLU A 81 0.20 8.75 -4.19
N PRO A 82 1.00 8.42 -3.17
CA PRO A 82 0.51 8.47 -1.81
C PRO A 82 0.08 9.91 -1.52
N LYS A 83 -1.25 10.14 -1.48
CA LYS A 83 -1.85 11.44 -1.16
C LYS A 83 -1.38 11.97 0.18
N TYR A 84 -0.82 11.10 1.01
CA TYR A 84 -0.27 11.44 2.31
C TYR A 84 1.14 10.91 2.44
N LYS A 85 2.03 11.74 2.97
CA LYS A 85 3.39 11.38 3.40
C LYS A 85 3.50 11.45 4.92
N PRO A 86 4.47 10.76 5.53
CA PRO A 86 4.72 10.91 6.96
C PRO A 86 4.99 12.36 7.32
N PHE A 87 4.66 12.78 8.55
CA PHE A 87 4.97 14.13 8.99
C PHE A 87 6.48 14.41 8.85
N GLU A 88 6.82 15.56 8.28
CA GLU A 88 8.19 15.96 8.03
C GLU A 88 8.86 16.47 9.31
N SER A 89 8.09 16.97 10.27
CA SER A 89 8.59 17.54 11.51
C SER A 89 7.64 17.30 12.70
N ILE A 90 8.16 17.53 13.91
CA ILE A 90 7.36 17.42 15.15
C ILE A 90 6.28 18.51 15.18
N GLU A 91 6.58 19.69 14.67
CA GLU A 91 5.67 20.84 14.65
C GLU A 91 4.42 20.53 13.81
N LYS A 92 4.61 20.01 12.60
CA LYS A 92 3.50 19.60 11.72
C LYS A 92 2.69 18.44 12.33
N ALA A 93 3.36 17.45 12.92
CA ALA A 93 2.69 16.38 13.63
C ALA A 93 1.85 16.92 14.81
N MET A 94 2.42 17.80 15.65
CA MET A 94 1.71 18.42 16.78
C MET A 94 0.50 19.23 16.34
N GLU A 95 0.61 19.98 15.25
CA GLU A 95 -0.50 20.76 14.70
C GLU A 95 -1.67 19.87 14.31
N ALA A 96 -1.41 18.83 13.52
CA ALA A 96 -2.44 17.86 13.13
C ALA A 96 -3.03 17.12 14.34
N ILE A 97 -2.17 16.60 15.23
CA ILE A 97 -2.59 15.87 16.43
C ILE A 97 -3.49 16.74 17.31
N ARG A 98 -3.19 18.03 17.49
CA ARG A 98 -4.04 18.96 18.25
C ARG A 98 -5.40 19.17 17.61
N LYS A 99 -5.45 19.29 16.27
CA LYS A 99 -6.71 19.43 15.52
C LYS A 99 -7.62 18.21 15.71
N HIS A 100 -7.04 17.02 15.80
CA HIS A 100 -7.76 15.74 15.93
C HIS A 100 -7.85 15.22 17.38
N GLY A 101 -7.50 16.03 18.38
CA GLY A 101 -7.58 15.65 19.81
C GLY A 101 -6.62 14.54 20.26
N GLY A 102 -5.68 14.14 19.41
CA GLY A 102 -4.60 13.18 19.69
C GLY A 102 -4.99 11.70 19.70
N TRP A 103 -6.26 11.37 19.46
CA TRP A 103 -6.73 9.99 19.39
C TRP A 103 -6.50 9.41 18.00
N ILE A 104 -6.00 8.18 17.96
CA ILE A 104 -5.75 7.42 16.73
C ILE A 104 -6.42 6.05 16.79
N LYS A 105 -6.81 5.54 15.63
CA LYS A 105 -7.43 4.23 15.47
C LYS A 105 -6.56 3.32 14.61
N SER A 106 -6.29 2.10 15.08
CA SER A 106 -5.54 1.12 14.30
C SER A 106 -6.35 0.66 13.09
N LYS A 107 -5.74 0.64 11.91
CA LYS A 107 -6.35 0.11 10.69
C LYS A 107 -6.56 -1.41 10.78
N THR A 108 -5.66 -2.12 11.46
CA THR A 108 -5.68 -3.59 11.56
C THR A 108 -6.60 -4.06 12.68
N THR A 109 -6.38 -3.60 13.91
CA THR A 109 -7.11 -4.11 15.08
C THR A 109 -8.39 -3.34 15.39
N GLN A 110 -8.59 -2.18 14.76
CA GLN A 110 -9.70 -1.25 15.02
C GLN A 110 -9.70 -0.67 16.45
N GLY A 111 -8.65 -0.91 17.25
CA GLY A 111 -8.48 -0.35 18.59
C GLY A 111 -8.16 1.15 18.56
N TYR A 112 -8.51 1.84 19.65
CA TYR A 112 -8.30 3.28 19.84
C TYR A 112 -7.18 3.53 20.84
N PHE A 113 -6.31 4.48 20.51
CA PHE A 113 -5.10 4.79 21.27
C PHE A 113 -4.89 6.30 21.36
N LEU A 114 -4.17 6.75 22.39
CA LEU A 114 -3.80 8.16 22.55
C LEU A 114 -2.30 8.32 22.29
N ILE A 115 -1.93 9.32 21.48
CA ILE A 115 -0.53 9.68 21.27
C ILE A 115 0.01 10.29 22.57
N GLY A 116 1.10 9.71 23.10
CA GLY A 116 1.69 10.11 24.37
C GLY A 116 2.77 11.17 24.25
N ALA A 117 3.72 11.00 23.32
CA ALA A 117 4.83 11.94 23.14
C ALA A 117 5.40 11.88 21.72
N LEU A 118 6.13 12.94 21.33
CA LEU A 118 6.84 13.06 20.06
C LEU A 118 8.32 13.41 20.31
N LYS A 119 9.22 12.82 19.53
CA LYS A 119 10.67 13.07 19.58
C LYS A 119 11.34 12.65 18.28
N SER A 120 12.18 13.51 17.69
CA SER A 120 13.03 13.18 16.53
C SER A 120 12.30 12.42 15.40
N LYS A 121 11.13 12.93 14.95
CA LYS A 121 10.23 12.30 13.97
C LYS A 121 9.66 10.92 14.36
N LYS A 122 9.62 10.64 15.65
CA LYS A 122 8.99 9.47 16.25
C LYS A 122 7.87 9.89 17.18
N PHE A 123 6.92 8.98 17.38
CA PHE A 123 5.86 9.08 18.36
C PHE A 123 5.87 7.87 19.29
N THR A 124 5.15 7.97 20.39
CA THR A 124 4.80 6.82 21.23
C THR A 124 3.32 6.89 21.60
N ILE A 125 2.74 5.75 21.91
CA ILE A 125 1.38 5.60 22.37
C ILE A 125 1.39 5.51 23.89
N ILE A 126 0.42 6.12 24.57
CA ILE A 126 0.31 5.99 26.02
C ILE A 126 0.16 4.50 26.41
N GLY A 127 1.02 4.04 27.32
CA GLY A 127 1.05 2.65 27.76
C GLY A 127 1.91 1.73 26.87
N HIS A 128 2.54 2.26 25.81
CA HIS A 128 3.55 1.55 25.03
C HIS A 128 4.96 2.04 25.41
N GLU A 129 5.93 1.12 25.45
CA GLU A 129 7.32 1.44 25.81
C GLU A 129 8.18 1.86 24.59
N TYR A 130 7.69 1.60 23.38
CA TYR A 130 8.45 1.78 22.15
C TYR A 130 8.14 3.12 21.47
N TRP A 131 9.15 3.61 20.74
CA TRP A 131 9.05 4.81 19.91
C TRP A 131 9.05 4.42 18.44
N GLU A 132 7.97 4.76 17.75
CA GLU A 132 7.76 4.41 16.36
C GLU A 132 7.95 5.62 15.44
N PRO A 133 8.48 5.45 14.22
CA PRO A 133 8.62 6.55 13.27
C PRO A 133 7.25 7.06 12.79
N PHE A 134 7.19 8.31 12.32
CA PHE A 134 5.95 8.85 11.73
C PHE A 134 5.46 8.09 10.49
N SER A 135 6.34 7.36 9.78
CA SER A 135 5.91 6.45 8.71
C SER A 135 4.99 5.34 9.22
N PHE A 136 5.33 4.76 10.38
CA PHE A 136 4.50 3.75 11.05
C PHE A 136 3.15 4.32 11.47
N LEU A 137 3.13 5.59 11.92
CA LEU A 137 1.88 6.28 12.27
C LEU A 137 0.94 6.37 11.06
N LEU A 138 1.46 6.85 9.92
CA LEU A 138 0.70 6.96 8.68
C LEU A 138 0.24 5.60 8.15
N GLU A 139 1.11 4.59 8.21
CA GLU A 139 0.85 3.27 7.64
C GLU A 139 -0.24 2.52 8.43
N HIS A 140 -0.17 2.53 9.76
CA HIS A 140 -1.00 1.66 10.60
C HIS A 140 -2.18 2.34 11.31
N TYR A 141 -2.23 3.68 11.31
CA TYR A 141 -3.24 4.43 12.04
C TYR A 141 -3.94 5.51 11.20
N VAL A 142 -5.12 5.89 11.66
CA VAL A 142 -5.89 7.05 11.20
C VAL A 142 -6.32 7.88 12.41
N PHE A 143 -6.63 9.15 12.22
CA PHE A 143 -7.21 9.96 13.28
C PHE A 143 -8.60 9.43 13.65
N ALA A 144 -8.87 9.34 14.95
CA ALA A 144 -10.04 8.63 15.46
C ALA A 144 -11.36 9.38 15.28
N ASP A 145 -11.32 10.71 15.14
CA ASP A 145 -12.47 11.60 15.05
C ASP A 145 -13.10 11.58 13.65
N ASP A 146 -12.29 11.62 12.58
CA ASP A 146 -12.77 11.69 11.20
C ASP A 146 -12.25 10.58 10.27
N GLY A 147 -11.35 9.72 10.76
CA GLY A 147 -10.76 8.64 9.98
C GLY A 147 -9.71 9.08 8.95
N SER A 148 -9.28 10.34 8.98
CA SER A 148 -8.26 10.85 8.07
C SER A 148 -6.87 10.24 8.35
N PRO A 149 -6.00 10.07 7.33
CA PRO A 149 -4.67 9.53 7.53
C PRO A 149 -3.79 10.38 8.44
N CYS A 150 -2.99 9.74 9.29
CA CYS A 150 -2.05 10.43 10.18
C CYS A 150 -0.76 10.83 9.45
N GLY A 151 -0.86 11.75 8.50
CA GLY A 151 0.27 12.30 7.75
C GLY A 151 -0.06 13.63 7.11
N GLU A 152 0.88 14.16 6.33
CA GLU A 152 0.71 15.38 5.57
C GLU A 152 0.15 15.07 4.20
N LEU A 153 -0.87 15.82 3.78
CA LEU A 153 -1.32 15.78 2.40
C LEU A 153 -0.16 16.23 1.49
N VAL A 154 0.17 15.44 0.49
CA VAL A 154 1.06 15.87 -0.58
C VAL A 154 0.19 16.72 -1.50
N GLU A 155 0.31 18.04 -1.39
CA GLU A 155 -0.33 18.96 -2.36
C GLU A 155 0.33 18.74 -3.73
N GLU A 156 -0.50 18.67 -4.78
CA GLU A 156 -0.07 18.62 -6.18
C GLU A 156 0.57 19.93 -6.65
#